data_AF-A0A945WVL8-F1
#
_entry.id   AF-A0A945WVL8-F1
#
_cell.length_a   1.000
_cell.length_b   1.000
_cell.length_c   1.000
_cell.angle_alpha   90.00
_cell.angle_beta   90.00
_cell.angle_gamma   90.00
#
_symmetry.space_group_name_H-M   'P 1'
#
loop_
_entity.id
_entity.type
_entity.pdbx_description
1 polymer ?
#
loop_
_entity_poly.entity_id
_entity_poly.type
_entity_poly.pdbx_seq_one_letter_code
_entity_poly.pdbx_strand_id
1 'polypeptide(L)'
;MTTPSDTPPPETPEELGVSPVSIEEEMRGSYLDYAMSVIVSRALPDVRDGLKPVHRRILYSMKENGYEYNKPFRKSARIVGDVMGKYHPHGDQSIYDAMVR
;
A
#
# COMPACT_ATOMS: atom_id res chain seq x y z
N MET A 1 -8.55 5.95 64.98
CA MET A 1 -9.56 5.58 63.97
C MET A 1 -9.44 6.59 62.84
N THR A 2 -8.68 6.26 61.79
CA THR A 2 -8.55 7.05 60.57
C THR A 2 -8.84 6.11 59.42
N THR A 3 -9.98 6.32 58.76
CA THR A 3 -10.40 5.57 57.58
C THR A 3 -9.56 5.96 56.37
N PRO A 4 -9.05 5.02 55.57
CA PRO A 4 -8.54 5.32 54.23
C PRO A 4 -9.68 5.05 53.23
N SER A 5 -10.21 6.10 52.59
CA SER A 5 -11.09 5.92 51.43
C SER A 5 -11.02 7.18 50.57
N ASP A 6 -9.91 7.32 49.87
CA ASP A 6 -9.79 8.17 48.68
C ASP A 6 -8.98 7.38 47.65
N THR A 7 -9.65 6.42 47.00
CA THR A 7 -9.16 5.85 45.75
C THR A 7 -10.15 6.28 44.69
N PRO A 8 -9.74 7.06 43.68
CA PRO A 8 -10.64 7.44 42.60
C PRO A 8 -11.16 6.17 41.90
N PRO A 9 -12.41 6.18 41.40
CA PRO A 9 -12.99 5.03 40.72
C PRO A 9 -12.15 4.67 39.49
N PRO A 10 -12.09 3.37 39.12
CA PRO A 10 -11.41 2.96 37.90
C PRO A 10 -12.07 3.61 36.70
N GLU A 11 -11.27 4.31 35.89
CA GLU A 11 -11.71 4.92 34.63
C GLU A 11 -12.30 3.84 33.73
N THR A 12 -13.47 4.12 33.16
CA THR A 12 -14.15 3.16 32.28
C THR A 12 -13.46 3.13 30.91
N PRO A 13 -13.50 2.02 30.16
CA PRO A 13 -12.87 1.94 28.82
C PRO A 13 -13.33 3.03 27.83
N GLU A 14 -14.51 3.63 28.08
CA GLU A 14 -15.05 4.76 27.31
C GLU A 14 -14.23 6.05 27.48
N GLU A 15 -13.58 6.26 28.63
CA GLU A 15 -12.72 7.43 28.89
C GLU A 15 -11.38 7.36 28.15
N LEU A 16 -10.97 6.16 27.70
CA LEU A 16 -9.76 5.93 26.91
C LEU A 16 -9.97 6.10 25.40
N GLY A 17 -11.19 6.45 24.96
CA GLY A 17 -11.51 6.62 23.53
C GLY A 17 -11.49 5.32 22.72
N VAL A 18 -11.57 4.16 23.38
CA VAL A 18 -11.54 2.84 22.74
C VAL A 18 -12.95 2.28 22.70
N SER A 19 -13.59 2.37 21.53
CA SER A 19 -14.87 1.70 21.28
C SER A 19 -14.63 0.21 21.02
N PRO A 20 -15.31 -0.71 21.73
CA PRO A 20 -15.21 -2.12 21.43
C PRO A 20 -15.81 -2.41 20.04
N VAL A 21 -15.07 -3.15 19.20
CA VAL A 21 -15.50 -3.58 17.86
C VAL A 21 -15.74 -5.08 17.86
N SER A 22 -16.82 -5.53 17.22
CA SER A 22 -17.10 -6.96 17.04
C SER A 22 -16.06 -7.61 16.12
N ILE A 23 -15.49 -8.73 16.53
CA ILE A 23 -14.52 -9.49 15.73
C ILE A 23 -15.12 -9.91 14.38
N GLU A 24 -16.39 -10.34 14.37
CA GLU A 24 -17.05 -10.79 13.13
C GLU A 24 -17.21 -9.65 12.12
N GLU A 25 -17.52 -8.45 12.63
CA GLU A 25 -17.69 -7.25 11.81
C GLU A 25 -16.34 -6.78 11.26
N GLU A 26 -15.32 -6.70 12.12
CA GLU A 26 -13.95 -6.32 11.75
C GLU A 26 -13.36 -7.29 10.70
N MET A 27 -13.51 -8.60 10.92
CA MET A 27 -13.04 -9.63 10.00
C MET A 27 -13.68 -9.50 8.62
N ARG A 28 -14.99 -9.24 8.56
CA ARG A 28 -15.71 -9.04 7.28
C ARG A 28 -15.24 -7.76 6.58
N GLY A 29 -15.12 -6.66 7.32
CA GLY A 29 -14.68 -5.37 6.79
C GLY A 29 -13.26 -5.44 6.22
N SER A 30 -12.30 -5.85 7.06
CA SER A 30 -10.89 -5.99 6.68
C SER A 30 -10.68 -6.94 5.48
N TYR A 31 -11.44 -8.04 5.41
CA TYR A 31 -11.39 -8.95 4.26
C TYR A 31 -11.86 -8.27 2.97
N LEU A 32 -12.99 -7.57 3.02
CA LEU A 32 -13.57 -6.91 1.85
C LEU A 32 -12.65 -5.79 1.32
N ASP A 33 -12.07 -4.99 2.22
CA ASP A 33 -11.16 -3.89 1.87
C ASP A 33 -9.89 -4.40 1.19
N TYR A 34 -9.29 -5.46 1.74
CA TYR A 34 -8.13 -6.09 1.12
C TYR A 34 -8.47 -6.74 -0.23
N ALA A 35 -9.57 -7.48 -0.30
CA ALA A 35 -9.99 -8.16 -1.53
C ALA A 35 -10.24 -7.15 -2.66
N MET A 36 -10.96 -6.06 -2.37
CA MET A 36 -11.24 -5.02 -3.35
C MET A 36 -9.98 -4.29 -3.80
N SER A 37 -9.07 -3.98 -2.87
CA SER A 37 -7.75 -3.41 -3.18
C SER A 37 -6.93 -4.30 -4.12
N VAL A 38 -6.93 -5.62 -3.88
CA VAL A 38 -6.22 -6.58 -4.74
C VAL A 38 -6.82 -6.63 -6.14
N ILE A 39 -8.15 -6.71 -6.26
CA ILE A 39 -8.83 -6.84 -7.55
C ILE A 39 -8.57 -5.61 -8.42
N VAL A 40 -8.79 -4.42 -7.87
CA VAL A 40 -8.76 -3.15 -8.62
C VAL A 40 -7.34 -2.64 -8.84
N SER A 41 -6.50 -2.70 -7.80
CA SER A 41 -5.22 -1.98 -7.78
C SER A 41 -4.00 -2.86 -7.95
N ARG A 42 -4.15 -4.18 -8.17
CA ARG A 42 -3.02 -5.10 -8.28
C ARG A 42 -3.21 -6.18 -9.35
N ALA A 43 -4.31 -6.92 -9.30
CA ALA A 43 -4.43 -8.18 -10.01
C ALA A 43 -4.88 -8.02 -11.47
N LEU A 44 -5.92 -7.22 -11.71
CA LEU A 44 -6.55 -7.06 -13.02
C LEU A 44 -5.99 -5.86 -13.80
N PRO A 45 -5.80 -5.98 -15.12
CA PRO A 45 -5.45 -4.85 -15.97
C PRO A 45 -6.65 -3.92 -16.22
N ASP A 46 -6.37 -2.65 -16.52
CA ASP A 46 -7.40 -1.72 -17.00
C ASP A 46 -7.75 -2.02 -18.46
N VAL A 47 -9.03 -1.93 -18.83
CA VAL A 47 -9.52 -2.29 -20.18
C VAL A 47 -8.99 -1.33 -21.26
N ARG A 48 -8.68 -0.08 -20.89
CA ARG A 48 -8.34 0.98 -21.83
C ARG A 48 -6.92 0.83 -22.38
N ASP A 49 -6.00 0.36 -21.54
CA ASP A 49 -4.58 0.22 -21.87
C ASP A 49 -4.05 -1.20 -21.72
N GLY A 50 -4.81 -2.12 -21.11
CA GLY A 50 -4.38 -3.49 -20.84
C GLY A 50 -3.29 -3.60 -19.77
N LEU A 51 -2.95 -2.50 -19.08
CA LEU A 51 -1.82 -2.45 -18.16
C LEU A 51 -2.26 -2.61 -16.70
N LYS A 52 -1.48 -3.42 -15.97
CA LYS A 52 -1.52 -3.43 -14.51
C LYS A 52 -0.88 -2.15 -13.95
N PRO A 53 -1.25 -1.70 -12.74
CA PRO A 53 -0.69 -0.48 -12.15
C PRO A 53 0.84 -0.44 -12.08
N VAL A 54 1.50 -1.57 -11.85
CA VAL A 54 2.98 -1.65 -11.83
C VAL A 54 3.61 -1.32 -13.19
N HIS A 55 3.07 -1.88 -14.30
CA HIS A 55 3.58 -1.61 -15.64
C HIS A 55 3.40 -0.14 -16.02
N ARG A 56 2.24 0.44 -15.70
CA ARG A 56 1.96 1.86 -15.97
C ARG A 56 2.94 2.78 -15.27
N ARG A 57 3.28 2.50 -14.01
CA ARG A 57 4.25 3.29 -13.22
C ARG A 57 5.67 3.18 -13.78
N ILE A 58 6.08 1.99 -14.21
CA ILE A 58 7.40 1.77 -14.85
C ILE A 58 7.52 2.58 -16.14
N LEU A 59 6.55 2.43 -17.05
CA LEU A 59 6.55 3.14 -18.33
C LEU A 59 6.47 4.67 -18.15
N TYR A 60 5.69 5.12 -17.16
CA TYR A 60 5.60 6.54 -16.82
C TYR A 60 6.95 7.10 -16.34
N SER A 61 7.62 6.40 -15.42
CA SER A 61 8.95 6.81 -14.93
C SER A 61 10.02 6.80 -16.03
N MET A 62 9.99 5.81 -16.93
CA MET A 62 10.89 5.76 -18.09
C MET A 62 10.67 6.96 -19.02
N LYS A 63 9.40 7.33 -19.27
CA LYS A 63 9.04 8.50 -20.08
C LYS A 63 9.53 9.80 -19.44
N GLU A 64 9.31 10.02 -18.15
CA GLU A 64 9.77 11.22 -17.45
C GLU A 64 11.30 11.37 -17.42
N ASN A 65 12.01 10.25 -17.34
CA ASN A 65 13.48 10.24 -17.37
C ASN A 65 14.06 10.27 -18.80
N GLY A 66 13.22 10.30 -19.84
CA GLY A 66 13.66 10.38 -21.24
C GLY A 66 14.35 9.10 -21.75
N TYR A 67 13.95 7.93 -21.25
CA TYR A 67 14.48 6.63 -21.69
C TYR A 67 13.78 6.18 -22.96
N GLU A 68 14.16 6.81 -24.07
CA GLU A 68 13.68 6.48 -25.41
C GLU A 68 14.57 5.44 -26.10
N TYR A 69 14.01 4.79 -27.12
CA TYR A 69 14.67 3.73 -27.90
C TYR A 69 15.99 4.18 -28.56
N ASN A 70 16.18 5.48 -28.79
CA ASN A 70 17.35 6.06 -29.45
C ASN A 70 18.45 6.52 -28.45
N LYS A 71 18.28 6.26 -27.15
CA LYS A 71 19.23 6.63 -26.10
C LYS A 71 20.06 5.44 -25.61
N PRO A 72 21.25 5.67 -25.02
CA PRO A 72 22.03 4.59 -24.42
C PRO A 72 21.29 3.86 -23.30
N PHE A 73 21.56 2.57 -23.16
CA PHE A 73 21.01 1.75 -22.09
C PHE A 73 21.37 2.28 -20.69
N ARG A 74 20.46 2.08 -19.75
CA ARG A 74 20.62 2.46 -18.34
C ARG A 74 20.48 1.22 -17.45
N LYS A 75 21.07 1.28 -16.27
CA LYS A 75 21.00 0.18 -15.30
C LYS A 75 19.57 0.01 -14.82
N SER A 76 19.05 -1.22 -14.86
CA SER A 76 17.72 -1.58 -14.36
C SER A 76 17.46 -1.11 -12.92
N ALA A 77 18.47 -1.22 -12.06
CA ALA A 77 18.39 -0.76 -10.66
C ALA A 77 18.04 0.73 -10.53
N ARG A 78 18.44 1.57 -11.49
CA ARG A 78 18.09 3.00 -11.48
C ARG A 78 16.60 3.20 -11.72
N ILE A 79 16.04 2.49 -12.70
CA ILE A 79 14.61 2.55 -13.04
C ILE A 79 13.77 2.03 -11.89
N VAL A 80 14.16 0.89 -11.32
CA VAL A 80 13.48 0.29 -10.15
C VAL A 80 13.49 1.26 -8.96
N GLY A 81 14.65 1.85 -8.66
CA GLY A 81 14.78 2.83 -7.57
C GLY A 81 13.91 4.08 -7.76
N ASP A 82 13.88 4.64 -8.98
CA ASP A 82 13.07 5.82 -9.29
C ASP A 82 11.56 5.51 -9.18
N VAL A 83 11.11 4.36 -9.69
CA VAL A 83 9.70 3.92 -9.61
C VAL A 83 9.30 3.69 -8.16
N MET A 84 10.14 3.02 -7.38
CA MET A 84 9.89 2.74 -5.96
C MET A 84 9.78 4.04 -5.16
N GLY A 85 10.72 4.98 -5.37
CA GLY A 85 10.76 6.24 -4.61
C GLY A 85 9.62 7.21 -4.93
N LYS A 86 9.10 7.20 -6.16
CA LYS A 86 8.11 8.20 -6.61
C LYS A 86 6.69 7.65 -6.77
N TYR A 87 6.53 6.41 -7.22
CA TYR A 87 5.25 5.94 -7.77
C TYR A 87 4.75 4.61 -7.21
N HIS A 88 5.61 3.79 -6.64
CA HIS A 88 5.27 2.44 -6.21
C HIS A 88 5.80 2.15 -4.80
N PRO A 89 5.00 2.38 -3.74
CA PRO A 89 5.43 2.26 -2.35
C PRO A 89 5.45 0.79 -1.87
N HIS A 90 5.98 -0.11 -2.69
CA HIS A 90 6.12 -1.54 -2.40
C HIS A 90 7.51 -2.02 -2.84
N GLY A 91 7.86 -3.25 -2.46
CA GLY A 91 9.21 -3.78 -2.65
C GLY A 91 9.71 -3.73 -4.10
N ASP A 92 11.00 -3.48 -4.23
CA ASP A 92 11.77 -3.40 -5.48
C ASP A 92 11.64 -4.67 -6.33
N GLN A 93 11.59 -5.84 -5.70
CA GLN A 93 11.42 -7.13 -6.38
C GLN A 93 10.17 -7.15 -7.27
N SER A 94 9.04 -6.65 -6.78
CA SER A 94 7.79 -6.65 -7.55
C SER A 94 7.85 -5.78 -8.81
N ILE A 95 8.65 -4.72 -8.76
CA ILE A 95 8.88 -3.80 -9.88
C ILE A 95 9.86 -4.42 -10.87
N TYR A 96 10.95 -5.01 -10.37
CA TYR A 96 11.95 -5.67 -11.20
C TYR A 96 11.38 -6.87 -11.96
N ASP A 97 10.65 -7.75 -11.26
CA ASP A 97 10.01 -8.93 -11.88
C ASP A 97 9.00 -8.51 -12.96
N ALA A 98 8.26 -7.42 -12.74
CA ALA A 98 7.32 -6.88 -13.71
C ALA A 98 8.01 -6.20 -14.91
N MET A 99 9.25 -5.73 -14.76
CA MET A 99 10.02 -5.10 -15.84
C MET A 99 10.72 -6.14 -16.72
N VAL A 100 11.10 -7.29 -16.15
CA VAL A 100 11.80 -8.37 -16.86
C VAL A 100 10.85 -9.26 -17.66
N ARG A 101 9.59 -9.39 -17.20
CA ARG A 101 8.58 -10.27 -17.79
C ARG A 101 7.89 -9.66 -19.01
#